data_AF-A0A6M0BUU9-F1
#
_entry.id   AF-A0A6M0BUU9-F1
#
_cell.length_a   1.000
_cell.length_b   1.000
_cell.length_c   1.000
_cell.angle_alpha   90.00
_cell.angle_beta   90.00
_cell.angle_gamma   90.00
#
_symmetry.space_group_name_H-M   'P 1'
#
loop_
_entity.id
_entity.type
_entity.pdbx_description
1 polymer ?
#
loop_
_entity_poly.entity_id
_entity_poly.type
_entity_poly.pdbx_seq_one_letter_code
_entity_poly.pdbx_strand_id
1 'polypeptide(L)'
;MQIKNSNYSLTNSTLDKLMEEWKSECEHVLILMEKFKKISPADAAKKVDVLADLLAASIHLHSHCDDDFQDLIAEEMENLPDEDFAG
;
A
#
# COMPACT_ATOMS: atom_id res chain seq x y z
N MET A 1 -8.25 2.14 21.63
CA MET A 1 -6.82 1.78 21.45
C MET A 1 -6.01 3.06 21.54
N GLN A 2 -5.19 3.19 22.59
CA GLN A 2 -4.16 4.24 22.62
C GLN A 2 -2.94 3.65 21.92
N ILE A 3 -2.53 4.26 20.81
CA ILE A 3 -1.25 3.93 20.16
C ILE A 3 -0.19 4.69 20.96
N LYS A 4 0.67 3.96 21.68
CA LYS A 4 1.89 4.56 22.25
C LYS A 4 2.74 5.01 21.06
N ASN A 5 3.09 6.30 21.01
CA ASN A 5 4.05 6.84 20.04
C ASN A 5 5.46 6.40 20.45
N SER A 6 5.81 5.15 20.15
CA SER A 6 7.20 4.80 19.90
C SER A 6 7.48 5.20 18.45
N ASN A 7 8.42 6.12 18.24
CA ASN A 7 8.93 6.42 16.90
C ASN A 7 9.76 5.21 16.45
N TYR A 8 9.09 4.18 15.92
CA TYR A 8 9.75 3.11 15.18
C TYR A 8 10.16 3.70 13.84
N SER A 9 11.46 3.92 13.67
CA SER A 9 12.05 4.15 12.36
C SER A 9 12.38 2.79 11.78
N LEU A 10 11.97 2.56 10.53
CA LEU A 10 12.42 1.38 9.79
C LEU A 10 13.94 1.42 9.70
N THR A 11 14.57 0.28 9.99
CA THR A 11 16.02 0.16 9.92
C THR A 11 16.50 -0.20 8.52
N ASN A 12 15.66 -0.92 7.76
CA ASN A 12 15.92 -1.27 6.38
C ASN A 12 15.46 -0.16 5.42
N SER A 13 16.41 0.53 4.79
CA SER A 13 16.12 1.62 3.84
C SER A 13 15.43 1.16 2.54
N THR A 14 15.58 -0.12 2.17
CA THR A 14 14.85 -0.70 1.04
C THR A 14 13.38 -0.85 1.42
N LEU A 15 13.10 -1.39 2.60
CA LEU A 15 11.73 -1.51 3.12
C LEU A 15 11.06 -0.14 3.25
N ASP A 16 11.76 0.87 3.79
CA ASP A 16 11.25 2.24 3.89
C ASP A 16 10.82 2.79 2.53
N LYS A 17 11.68 2.61 1.51
CA LYS A 17 11.36 3.01 0.14
C LYS A 17 10.16 2.26 -0.44
N LEU A 18 10.10 0.95 -0.23
CA LEU A 18 8.98 0.13 -0.70
C LEU A 18 7.66 0.48 0.00
N MET A 19 7.70 0.88 1.27
CA MET A 19 6.52 1.39 1.99
C MET A 19 6.05 2.75 1.44
N GLU A 20 6.96 3.65 1.09
CA GLU A 20 6.59 4.90 0.41
C GLU A 20 5.92 4.66 -0.94
N GLU A 21 6.49 3.75 -1.74
CA GLU A 21 5.94 3.37 -3.06
C GLU A 21 4.58 2.69 -2.91
N TRP A 22 4.47 1.73 -1.98
CA TRP A 22 3.21 1.05 -1.68
C TRP A 22 2.12 2.03 -1.25
N LYS A 23 2.47 3.01 -0.39
CA LYS A 23 1.56 4.09 0.00
C LYS A 23 1.10 4.90 -1.20
N SER A 24 2.03 5.34 -2.06
CA SER A 24 1.72 6.11 -3.26
C SER A 24 0.73 5.38 -4.17
N GLU A 25 0.95 4.07 -4.38
CA GLU A 25 0.05 3.25 -5.20
C GLU A 25 -1.32 3.04 -4.55
N CYS A 26 -1.38 2.87 -3.22
CA CYS A 26 -2.66 2.83 -2.51
C CYS A 26 -3.44 4.14 -2.64
N GLU A 27 -2.77 5.29 -2.53
CA GLU A 27 -3.38 6.61 -2.74
C GLU A 27 -3.88 6.77 -4.17
N HIS A 28 -3.14 6.27 -5.16
CA HIS A 28 -3.56 6.24 -6.56
C HIS A 28 -4.86 5.44 -6.74
N VAL A 29 -4.94 4.23 -6.18
CA VAL A 29 -6.14 3.39 -6.24
C VAL A 29 -7.35 4.09 -5.62
N LEU A 30 -7.18 4.75 -4.47
CA LEU A 30 -8.25 5.52 -3.84
C LEU A 30 -8.77 6.64 -4.77
N ILE A 31 -7.87 7.37 -5.44
CA ILE A 31 -8.24 8.40 -6.41
C ILE A 31 -9.03 7.80 -7.58
N LEU A 32 -8.60 6.66 -8.13
CA LEU A 32 -9.31 5.98 -9.21
C LEU A 32 -10.70 5.50 -8.79
N MET A 33 -10.84 4.94 -7.58
CA MET A 33 -12.14 4.53 -7.03
C MET A 33 -13.09 5.72 -6.89
N GLU A 34 -12.60 6.86 -6.41
CA GLU A 34 -13.40 8.08 -6.30
C GLU A 34 -13.74 8.69 -7.67
N LYS A 35 -12.84 8.60 -8.66
CA LYS A 35 -13.16 8.96 -10.05
C LYS A 35 -14.28 8.08 -10.59
N PHE A 36 -14.17 6.75 -10.44
CA PHE A 36 -15.15 5.79 -10.95
C PHE A 36 -16.56 6.08 -10.45
N LYS A 37 -16.72 6.36 -9.15
CA LYS A 37 -18.02 6.70 -8.54
C LYS A 37 -18.68 7.96 -9.12
N LYS A 38 -17.89 8.88 -9.70
CA LYS A 38 -18.37 10.15 -10.26
C LYS A 38 -18.67 10.08 -11.75
N ILE A 39 -18.36 8.96 -12.42
CA ILE A 39 -18.61 8.80 -13.86
C ILE A 39 -20.11 8.67 -14.12
N SER A 40 -20.61 9.47 -15.06
CA SER A 40 -22.00 9.35 -15.54
C SER A 40 -22.21 7.97 -16.18
N PRO A 41 -23.35 7.29 -15.93
CA PRO A 41 -23.66 6.01 -16.58
C PRO A 41 -23.63 6.05 -18.11
N ALA A 42 -23.82 7.23 -18.70
CA ALA A 42 -23.79 7.42 -20.15
C ALA A 42 -22.37 7.55 -20.73
N ASP A 43 -21.34 7.75 -19.91
CA ASP A 43 -19.96 7.99 -20.34
C ASP A 43 -19.13 6.70 -20.31
N ALA A 44 -19.49 5.77 -21.20
CA ALA A 44 -18.90 4.43 -21.25
C ALA A 44 -17.38 4.43 -21.53
N ALA A 45 -16.90 5.39 -22.33
CA ALA A 45 -15.48 5.51 -22.64
C ALA A 45 -14.65 5.82 -21.38
N LYS A 46 -15.03 6.86 -20.62
CA LYS A 46 -14.34 7.16 -19.35
C LYS A 46 -14.44 6.02 -18.35
N LYS A 47 -15.55 5.28 -18.34
CA LYS A 47 -15.71 4.11 -17.47
C LYS A 47 -14.70 3.03 -17.81
N VAL A 48 -14.48 2.74 -19.10
CA VAL A 48 -13.47 1.77 -19.55
C VAL A 48 -12.07 2.23 -19.17
N ASP A 49 -11.74 3.50 -19.38
CA ASP A 49 -10.41 4.04 -19.04
C ASP A 49 -10.11 3.88 -17.53
N VAL A 50 -11.03 4.30 -16.66
CA VAL A 50 -10.81 4.18 -15.21
C VAL A 50 -10.78 2.72 -14.75
N LEU A 51 -11.52 1.82 -15.40
CA LEU A 51 -11.44 0.39 -15.09
C LEU A 51 -10.12 -0.24 -15.55
N ALA A 52 -9.58 0.20 -16.69
CA ALA A 52 -8.27 -0.23 -17.16
C ALA A 52 -7.16 0.23 -16.20
N ASP A 53 -7.22 1.49 -15.74
CA ASP A 53 -6.28 2.02 -14.76
C ASP A 53 -6.39 1.27 -13.41
N LEU A 54 -7.61 0.98 -12.94
CA LEU A 54 -7.83 0.19 -11.72
C LEU A 54 -7.26 -1.23 -11.85
N LEU A 55 -7.41 -1.86 -13.01
CA LEU A 55 -6.84 -3.17 -13.28
C LEU A 55 -5.30 -3.12 -13.26
N ALA A 56 -4.71 -2.13 -13.94
CA ALA A 56 -3.26 -1.95 -13.94
C ALA A 56 -2.71 -1.73 -12.53
N ALA A 57 -3.34 -0.85 -11.74
CA ALA A 57 -2.95 -0.60 -10.36
C ALA A 57 -3.12 -1.85 -9.47
N SER A 58 -4.15 -2.66 -9.71
CA SER A 58 -4.35 -3.92 -8.97
C SER A 58 -3.24 -4.95 -9.27
N ILE A 59 -2.83 -5.08 -10.54
CA ILE A 59 -1.71 -5.93 -10.95
C ILE A 59 -0.41 -5.41 -10.34
N HIS A 60 -0.19 -4.09 -10.41
CA HIS A 60 1.01 -3.48 -9.87
C HIS A 60 1.13 -3.67 -8.36
N LEU A 61 0.06 -3.43 -7.58
CA LEU A 61 0.03 -3.72 -6.14
C LEU A 61 0.26 -5.20 -5.82
N HIS A 62 -0.27 -6.12 -6.63
CA HIS A 62 0.00 -7.54 -6.44
C HIS A 62 1.49 -7.87 -6.62
N SER A 63 2.12 -7.32 -7.65
CA SER A 63 3.56 -7.48 -7.89
C SER A 63 4.42 -6.75 -6.85
N HIS A 64 4.00 -5.58 -6.38
CA HIS A 64 4.75 -4.78 -5.40
C HIS A 64 4.70 -5.37 -3.99
N CYS A 65 3.61 -6.07 -3.65
CA CYS A 65 3.44 -6.76 -2.37
C CYS A 65 3.75 -8.26 -2.47
N ASP A 66 4.73 -8.63 -3.29
CA ASP A 66 5.17 -10.02 -3.46
C ASP A 66 6.02 -10.51 -2.28
N ASP A 67 6.62 -11.69 -2.45
CA ASP A 67 7.37 -12.39 -1.38
C ASP A 67 8.53 -11.54 -0.85
N ASP A 68 9.26 -10.81 -1.71
CA ASP A 68 10.39 -9.98 -1.29
C ASP A 68 9.95 -8.85 -0.35
N PHE A 69 8.84 -8.16 -0.66
CA PHE A 69 8.30 -7.11 0.22
C PHE A 69 7.80 -7.68 1.55
N GLN A 70 7.15 -8.85 1.51
CA GLN A 70 6.63 -9.51 2.72
C GLN A 70 7.76 -9.99 3.62
N ASP A 71 8.82 -10.55 3.06
CA ASP A 71 10.01 -11.02 3.78
C ASP A 71 10.71 -9.86 4.49
N LEU A 72 10.82 -8.70 3.84
CA LEU A 72 11.38 -7.49 4.47
C LEU A 72 10.55 -7.01 5.66
N ILE A 73 9.22 -7.07 5.57
CA ILE A 73 8.34 -6.75 6.71
C ILE A 73 8.55 -7.76 7.84
N ALA A 74 8.66 -9.06 7.52
CA ALA A 74 8.89 -10.11 8.51
C ALA A 74 10.24 -9.92 9.22
N GLU A 75 11.31 -9.61 8.46
CA GLU A 75 12.63 -9.30 9.02
C GLU A 75 12.58 -8.08 9.95
N GLU A 76 11.89 -7.00 9.56
CA GLU A 76 11.74 -5.83 10.43
C GLU A 76 10.98 -6.17 11.72
N MET A 77 9.98 -7.07 11.64
CA MET A 77 9.25 -7.56 12.83
C MET A 77 10.13 -8.41 13.76
N GLU A 78 10.97 -9.29 13.20
CA GLU A 78 11.90 -10.13 13.98
C GLU A 78 12.98 -9.30 14.70
N ASN A 79 13.31 -8.12 14.17
CA ASN A 79 14.28 -7.20 14.76
C ASN A 79 13.71 -6.29 15.84
N LEU A 80 12.40 -6.39 16.16
CA LEU A 80 11.79 -5.63 17.25
C LEU A 80 12.30 -6.15 18.62
N PRO A 81 12.57 -5.27 19.60
CA PRO A 81 13.00 -5.69 20.93
C PRO A 81 11.96 -6.57 21.64
N ASP A 82 12.40 -7.64 22.30
CA ASP A 82 11.54 -8.55 23.08
C ASP A 82 10.68 -7.85 24.15
N GLU A 83 11.15 -6.69 24.66
CA GLU A 83 10.44 -5.88 25.66
C GLU A 83 9.14 -5.25 25.13
N ASP A 84 8.94 -5.19 23.81
CA ASP A 84 7.78 -4.55 23.17
C ASP A 84 6.57 -5.50 23.00
N PHE A 85 6.73 -6.81 23.26
CA PHE A 85 5.66 -7.82 23.19
C PHE A 85 5.02 -8.15 24.54
N ALA A 86 5.53 -7.60 25.65
CA ALA A 86 4.98 -7.76 26.99
C ALA A 86 3.96 -6.64 27.30
N GLY A 87 2.76 -6.73 26.72
CA GLY A 87 1.66 -5.78 26.91
C GLY A 87 0.30 -6.45 27.00
#